data_AF-A0A6C0QB54-F1
#
_entry.id   AF-A0A6C0QB54-F1
#
_cell.length_a   1.000
_cell.length_b   1.000
_cell.length_c   1.000
_cell.angle_alpha   90.00
_cell.angle_beta   90.00
_cell.angle_gamma   90.00
#
_symmetry.space_group_name_H-M   'P 1'
#
loop_
_entity.id
_entity.type
_entity.pdbx_description
1 polymer ?
#
loop_
_entity_poly.entity_id
_entity_poly.type
_entity_poly.pdbx_seq_one_letter_code
_entity_poly.pdbx_strand_id
1 'polypeptide(L)'
;MTTPSDPSAAPEEREPSISPAFGMLTPPPAGSSRRRGRPGRPLGQITPDCGSAHRAWLEPLRETYLASGMTMSQLGSRIPLSKSKVSELMSGRMYPRWEILYAFAVVLGLPDAPLYRLWRQAALETQNRSKNWVDGSSAGVKVATTSASAPPMDHGAFRYLTEGGYRLYTSVFLPDERRELVITDTFDQLWLCWPRALSSPDARRF
;
A
#
# COMPACT_ATOMS: atom_id res chain seq x y z
N MET A 1 33.75 81.12 -13.33
CA MET A 1 33.50 79.83 -14.04
C MET A 1 32.27 79.19 -13.42
N THR A 2 31.24 78.69 -14.11
CA THR A 2 30.75 78.86 -15.49
C THR A 2 29.28 78.35 -15.49
N THR A 3 28.30 79.12 -15.97
CA THR A 3 26.92 78.65 -16.32
C THR A 3 26.95 77.93 -17.70
N PRO A 4 25.92 77.18 -18.19
CA PRO A 4 24.48 77.15 -17.86
C PRO A 4 24.03 75.72 -17.40
N SER A 5 22.80 75.17 -17.51
CA SER A 5 21.58 75.49 -18.29
C SER A 5 20.26 74.95 -17.68
N ASP A 6 19.15 75.54 -18.12
CA ASP A 6 17.77 75.00 -18.15
C ASP A 6 17.56 74.19 -19.47
N PRO A 7 16.50 73.37 -19.72
CA PRO A 7 15.10 73.85 -19.70
C PRO A 7 13.94 72.84 -19.39
N SER A 8 12.76 73.42 -19.09
CA SER A 8 11.42 73.04 -19.62
C SER A 8 10.77 71.68 -19.26
N ALA A 9 9.66 71.70 -18.51
CA ALA A 9 8.28 71.53 -19.04
C ALA A 9 7.20 71.48 -17.93
N ALA A 10 6.06 72.16 -18.13
CA ALA A 10 4.80 71.92 -17.40
C ALA A 10 3.92 70.92 -18.19
N PRO A 11 2.92 70.23 -17.57
CA PRO A 11 1.57 70.81 -17.35
C PRO A 11 0.99 70.50 -15.95
N GLU A 12 0.19 71.36 -15.32
CA GLU A 12 -1.26 71.60 -15.55
C GLU A 12 -2.15 70.38 -15.20
N GLU A 13 -2.44 70.19 -13.91
CA GLU A 13 -3.39 69.19 -13.41
C GLU A 13 -4.84 69.65 -13.65
N ARG A 14 -5.64 68.83 -14.35
CA ARG A 14 -7.09 69.01 -14.49
C ARG A 14 -7.86 68.04 -13.59
N GLU A 15 -8.94 68.54 -12.99
CA GLU A 15 -9.83 67.78 -12.12
C GLU A 15 -10.46 66.56 -12.83
N PRO A 16 -10.56 65.39 -12.18
CA PRO A 16 -11.31 64.25 -12.70
C PRO A 16 -12.82 64.41 -12.46
N SER A 17 -13.55 64.79 -13.50
CA SER A 17 -15.02 64.78 -13.48
C SER A 17 -15.56 63.35 -13.40
N ILE A 18 -16.42 63.07 -12.41
CA ILE A 18 -16.99 61.75 -12.15
C ILE A 18 -18.20 61.52 -13.07
N SER A 19 -18.23 60.38 -13.76
CA SER A 19 -19.44 59.83 -14.38
C SER A 19 -19.44 58.31 -14.31
N PRO A 20 -20.50 57.66 -13.80
CA PRO A 20 -20.58 56.22 -13.69
C PRO A 20 -21.09 55.59 -14.99
N ALA A 21 -20.29 54.70 -15.60
CA ALA A 21 -20.72 53.85 -16.71
C ALA A 21 -20.96 52.41 -16.21
N PHE A 22 -22.04 51.79 -16.70
CA PHE A 22 -22.45 50.43 -16.37
C PHE A 22 -21.34 49.38 -16.60
N GLY A 23 -21.09 48.53 -15.61
CA GLY A 23 -20.23 47.35 -15.70
C GLY A 23 -20.99 46.09 -15.26
N MET A 24 -21.00 45.06 -16.10
CA MET A 24 -21.84 43.87 -15.93
C MET A 24 -21.51 43.04 -14.68
N LEU A 25 -22.54 42.51 -14.01
CA LEU A 25 -22.43 41.44 -13.02
C LEU A 25 -21.91 40.16 -13.70
N THR A 26 -20.63 39.86 -13.53
CA THR A 26 -20.07 38.54 -13.81
C THR A 26 -20.48 37.56 -12.70
N PRO A 27 -21.06 36.38 -13.03
CA PRO A 27 -21.34 35.36 -12.03
C PRO A 27 -20.03 34.77 -11.46
N PRO A 28 -20.00 34.35 -10.19
CA PRO A 28 -18.79 33.81 -9.57
C PRO A 28 -18.33 32.53 -10.27
N PRO A 29 -17.01 32.26 -10.34
CA PRO A 29 -16.49 31.07 -10.98
C PRO A 29 -17.01 29.81 -10.27
N ALA A 30 -17.66 28.94 -11.05
CA ALA A 30 -18.21 27.68 -10.56
C ALA A 30 -17.15 26.87 -9.82
N GLY A 31 -17.54 26.31 -8.67
CA GLY A 31 -16.64 25.65 -7.75
C GLY A 31 -15.74 24.61 -8.42
N SER A 32 -14.49 24.55 -7.98
CA SER A 32 -13.47 23.63 -8.49
C SER A 32 -13.93 22.18 -8.34
N SER A 33 -14.48 21.64 -9.43
CA SER A 33 -14.85 20.23 -9.52
C SER A 33 -13.57 19.42 -9.32
N ARG A 34 -13.43 18.82 -8.14
CA ARG A 34 -12.31 17.94 -7.80
C ARG A 34 -12.29 16.84 -8.84
N ARG A 35 -11.37 16.95 -9.82
CA ARG A 35 -11.25 16.02 -10.94
C ARG A 35 -11.15 14.62 -10.37
N ARG A 36 -12.22 13.82 -10.51
CA ARG A 36 -12.23 12.42 -10.08
C ARG A 36 -11.08 11.75 -10.82
N GLY A 37 -10.08 11.29 -10.06
CA GLY A 37 -8.84 10.78 -10.64
C GLY A 37 -9.15 9.67 -11.63
N ARG A 38 -8.76 9.87 -12.90
CA ARG A 38 -8.93 8.86 -13.95
C ARG A 38 -8.37 7.53 -13.42
N PRO A 39 -9.11 6.41 -13.50
CA PRO A 39 -8.61 5.12 -13.03
C PRO A 39 -7.21 4.87 -13.57
N GLY A 40 -6.27 4.59 -12.68
CA GLY A 40 -4.90 4.28 -13.08
C GLY A 40 -4.89 3.05 -13.98
N ARG A 41 -3.85 2.91 -14.82
CA ARG A 41 -3.62 1.67 -15.58
C ARG A 41 -3.76 0.47 -14.62
N PRO A 42 -4.53 -0.58 -14.96
CA PRO A 42 -4.69 -1.73 -14.09
C PRO A 42 -3.32 -2.33 -13.74
N LEU A 43 -3.21 -2.83 -12.51
CA LEU A 43 -2.01 -3.50 -12.03
C LEU A 43 -1.69 -4.68 -12.97
N GLY A 44 -0.50 -4.66 -13.57
CA GLY A 44 0.01 -5.79 -14.35
C GLY A 44 0.12 -7.07 -13.52
N GLN A 45 0.37 -8.20 -14.17
CA GLN A 45 0.62 -9.48 -13.49
C GLN A 45 1.86 -9.35 -12.56
N ILE A 46 1.91 -10.19 -11.51
CA ILE A 46 3.12 -10.36 -10.71
C ILE A 46 4.21 -10.95 -11.62
N THR A 47 5.47 -10.54 -11.45
CA THR A 47 6.57 -11.07 -12.27
C THR A 47 6.72 -12.59 -12.12
N PRO A 48 7.07 -13.31 -13.22
CA PRO A 48 7.22 -14.75 -13.17
C PRO A 48 8.31 -15.19 -12.18
N ASP A 49 9.36 -14.37 -12.02
CA ASP A 49 10.50 -14.57 -11.11
C ASP A 49 10.14 -14.41 -9.62
N CYS A 50 8.92 -13.98 -9.31
CA CYS A 50 8.44 -13.87 -7.93
C CYS A 50 8.12 -15.28 -7.38
N GLY A 51 8.97 -15.79 -6.48
CA GLY A 51 8.81 -17.11 -5.84
C GLY A 51 7.54 -17.24 -4.99
N SER A 52 7.14 -18.48 -4.69
CA SER A 52 5.90 -18.81 -3.97
C SER A 52 5.75 -18.08 -2.64
N ALA A 53 6.76 -18.08 -1.78
CA ALA A 53 6.70 -17.39 -0.49
C ALA A 53 6.53 -15.87 -0.62
N HIS A 54 7.12 -15.24 -1.66
CA HIS A 54 6.90 -13.82 -1.94
C HIS A 54 5.46 -13.58 -2.44
N ARG A 55 4.90 -14.47 -3.27
CA ARG A 55 3.49 -14.40 -3.68
C ARG A 55 2.51 -14.57 -2.52
N ALA A 56 2.81 -15.45 -1.55
CA ALA A 56 1.92 -15.78 -0.43
C ALA A 56 1.43 -14.55 0.37
N TRP A 57 2.27 -13.52 0.53
CA TRP A 57 1.85 -12.23 1.12
C TRP A 57 1.51 -11.15 0.09
N LEU A 58 2.13 -11.15 -1.09
CA LEU A 58 1.93 -10.13 -2.12
C LEU A 58 0.55 -10.24 -2.81
N GLU A 59 0.01 -11.45 -2.97
CA GLU A 59 -1.31 -11.68 -3.58
C GLU A 59 -2.45 -11.16 -2.69
N PRO A 60 -2.57 -11.55 -1.40
CA PRO A 60 -3.55 -10.95 -0.50
C PRO A 60 -3.43 -9.42 -0.42
N LEU A 61 -2.20 -8.87 -0.39
CA LEU A 61 -1.94 -7.44 -0.40
C LEU A 61 -2.50 -6.75 -1.68
N ARG A 62 -2.20 -7.32 -2.86
CA ARG A 62 -2.71 -6.80 -4.14
C ARG A 62 -4.22 -6.83 -4.22
N GLU A 63 -4.83 -7.95 -3.85
CA GLU A 63 -6.27 -8.13 -3.93
C GLU A 63 -7.01 -7.20 -2.96
N THR A 64 -6.51 -7.02 -1.74
CA THR A 64 -7.06 -6.05 -0.77
C THR A 64 -6.89 -4.61 -1.25
N TYR A 65 -5.76 -4.27 -1.88
CA TYR A 65 -5.62 -2.98 -2.57
C TYR A 65 -6.63 -2.80 -3.70
N LEU A 66 -6.84 -3.81 -4.56
CA LEU A 66 -7.84 -3.74 -5.63
C LEU A 66 -9.26 -3.59 -5.09
N ALA A 67 -9.61 -4.31 -4.02
CA ALA A 67 -10.90 -4.20 -3.33
C ALA A 67 -11.10 -2.83 -2.67
N SER A 68 -10.03 -2.16 -2.20
CA SER A 68 -10.11 -0.83 -1.59
C SER A 68 -10.52 0.29 -2.56
N GLY A 69 -10.44 0.05 -3.87
CA GLY A 69 -10.71 1.06 -4.90
C GLY A 69 -9.74 2.25 -4.93
N MET A 70 -8.69 2.24 -4.09
CA MET A 70 -7.72 3.33 -4.02
C MET A 70 -6.85 3.37 -5.29
N THR A 71 -6.48 4.57 -5.72
CA THR A 71 -5.46 4.75 -6.76
C THR A 71 -4.05 4.66 -6.19
N MET A 72 -3.09 4.27 -7.03
CA MET A 72 -1.66 4.22 -6.68
C MET A 72 -1.12 5.57 -6.16
N SER A 73 -1.74 6.69 -6.55
CA SER A 73 -1.39 8.02 -6.06
C SER A 73 -1.91 8.30 -4.65
N GLN A 74 -3.09 7.81 -4.30
CA GLN A 74 -3.65 7.92 -2.95
C GLN A 74 -2.90 7.00 -1.96
N LEU A 75 -2.46 5.83 -2.43
CA LEU A 75 -1.63 4.92 -1.64
C LEU A 75 -0.23 5.52 -1.40
N GLY A 76 0.42 6.01 -2.47
CA GLY A 76 1.72 6.70 -2.39
C GLY A 76 1.71 8.06 -1.67
N SER A 77 0.54 8.67 -1.40
CA SER A 77 0.43 9.85 -0.53
C SER A 77 0.20 9.50 0.94
N ARG A 78 -0.09 8.24 1.27
CA ARG A 78 -0.31 7.74 2.64
C ARG A 78 0.89 6.95 3.19
N ILE A 79 1.82 6.58 2.32
CA ILE A 79 2.99 5.75 2.60
C ILE A 79 4.22 6.53 2.09
N PRO A 80 5.38 6.52 2.78
CA PRO A 80 6.58 7.24 2.35
C PRO A 80 7.28 6.57 1.15
N LEU A 81 6.56 6.39 0.03
CA LEU A 81 7.06 5.80 -1.22
C LEU A 81 6.58 6.59 -2.44
N SER A 82 7.47 6.75 -3.42
CA SER A 82 7.07 7.26 -4.73
C SER A 82 6.14 6.27 -5.44
N LYS A 83 5.21 6.78 -6.26
CA LYS A 83 4.29 5.99 -7.09
C LYS A 83 4.99 4.89 -7.91
N SER A 84 6.22 5.14 -8.36
CA SER A 84 7.03 4.15 -9.08
C SER A 84 7.40 2.97 -8.18
N LYS A 85 7.91 3.24 -6.97
CA LYS A 85 8.26 2.20 -5.99
C LYS A 85 7.05 1.42 -5.47
N VAL A 86 5.90 2.08 -5.30
CA VAL A 86 4.63 1.38 -5.01
C VAL A 86 4.28 0.41 -6.14
N SER A 87 4.37 0.84 -7.41
CA SER A 87 4.09 -0.04 -8.55
C SER A 87 5.11 -1.19 -8.70
N GLU A 88 6.37 -0.97 -8.32
CA GLU A 88 7.44 -1.98 -8.35
C GLU A 88 7.20 -3.07 -7.30
N LEU A 89 6.86 -2.67 -6.07
CA LEU A 89 6.44 -3.58 -4.98
C LEU A 89 5.21 -4.39 -5.38
N MET A 90 4.15 -3.72 -5.85
CA MET A 90 2.88 -4.37 -6.26
C MET A 90 3.01 -5.25 -7.52
N SER A 91 4.19 -5.28 -8.15
CA SER A 91 4.54 -6.19 -9.25
C SER A 91 5.44 -7.36 -8.83
N GLY A 92 5.95 -7.40 -7.60
CA GLY A 92 6.88 -8.41 -7.10
C GLY A 92 8.35 -8.18 -7.49
N ARG A 93 8.67 -7.07 -8.18
CA ARG A 93 10.05 -6.72 -8.59
C ARG A 93 10.93 -6.23 -7.44
N MET A 94 10.32 -5.65 -6.41
CA MET A 94 11.02 -5.14 -5.22
C MET A 94 10.57 -5.92 -3.99
N TYR A 95 11.55 -6.39 -3.22
CA TYR A 95 11.32 -6.92 -1.89
C TYR A 95 11.42 -5.79 -0.84
N PRO A 96 10.33 -5.41 -0.14
CA PRO A 96 10.35 -4.30 0.82
C PRO A 96 10.97 -4.69 2.17
N ARG A 97 11.41 -3.69 2.94
CA ARG A 97 11.62 -3.86 4.39
C ARG A 97 10.28 -3.92 5.13
N TRP A 98 10.27 -4.40 6.38
CA TRP A 98 9.04 -4.55 7.14
C TRP A 98 8.36 -3.21 7.40
N GLU A 99 9.10 -2.12 7.67
CA GLU A 99 8.48 -0.84 8.00
C GLU A 99 7.66 -0.26 6.83
N ILE A 100 8.11 -0.55 5.60
CA ILE A 100 7.37 -0.21 4.38
C ILE A 100 6.10 -1.08 4.30
N LEU A 101 6.22 -2.41 4.41
CA LEU A 101 5.09 -3.33 4.25
C LEU A 101 4.04 -3.16 5.35
N TYR A 102 4.46 -2.87 6.58
CA TYR A 102 3.59 -2.52 7.70
C TYR A 102 2.77 -1.25 7.42
N ALA A 103 3.35 -0.23 6.78
CA ALA A 103 2.59 0.96 6.37
C ALA A 103 1.51 0.63 5.33
N PHE A 104 1.72 -0.34 4.43
CA PHE A 104 0.64 -0.86 3.59
C PHE A 104 -0.43 -1.59 4.42
N ALA A 105 -0.01 -2.41 5.39
CA ALA A 105 -0.93 -3.16 6.25
C ALA A 105 -1.89 -2.24 7.00
N VAL A 106 -1.36 -1.18 7.62
CA VAL A 106 -2.15 -0.15 8.32
C VAL A 106 -3.09 0.59 7.36
N VAL A 107 -2.63 0.97 6.17
CA VAL A 107 -3.47 1.72 5.20
C VAL A 107 -4.57 0.86 4.56
N LEU A 108 -4.36 -0.45 4.45
CA LEU A 108 -5.28 -1.40 3.81
C LEU A 108 -6.09 -2.26 4.81
N GLY A 109 -5.83 -2.14 6.12
CA GLY A 109 -6.52 -2.91 7.16
C GLY A 109 -6.18 -4.41 7.17
N LEU A 110 -4.95 -4.78 6.76
CA LEU A 110 -4.50 -6.18 6.77
C LEU A 110 -4.02 -6.59 8.17
N PRO A 111 -4.25 -7.85 8.59
CA PRO A 111 -3.69 -8.36 9.83
C PRO A 111 -2.16 -8.45 9.72
N ASP A 112 -1.48 -7.78 10.65
CA ASP A 112 -0.03 -7.55 10.62
C ASP A 112 0.78 -8.78 11.04
N ALA A 113 0.30 -9.55 12.02
CA ALA A 113 0.96 -10.75 12.53
C ALA A 113 1.17 -11.86 11.46
N PRO A 114 0.15 -12.33 10.70
CA PRO A 114 0.38 -13.28 9.60
C PRO A 114 1.17 -12.66 8.44
N LEU A 115 0.95 -11.38 8.14
CA LEU A 115 1.71 -10.66 7.11
C LEU A 115 3.21 -10.62 7.42
N TYR A 116 3.56 -10.41 8.70
CA TYR A 116 4.94 -10.42 9.17
C TYR A 116 5.58 -11.79 9.09
N ARG A 117 4.84 -12.86 9.44
CA ARG A 117 5.37 -14.24 9.38
C ARG A 117 5.69 -14.64 7.93
N LEU A 118 4.77 -14.40 7.01
CA LEU A 118 4.97 -14.66 5.58
C LEU A 118 6.06 -13.77 4.96
N TRP A 119 6.12 -12.48 5.30
CA TRP A 119 7.22 -11.60 4.89
C TRP A 119 8.57 -12.09 5.45
N ARG A 120 8.63 -12.47 6.73
CA ARG A 120 9.85 -12.99 7.34
C ARG A 120 10.32 -14.27 6.66
N GLN A 121 9.41 -15.19 6.36
CA GLN A 121 9.75 -16.45 5.69
C GLN A 121 10.24 -16.22 4.26
N ALA A 122 9.49 -15.46 3.46
CA ALA A 122 9.88 -15.11 2.10
C ALA A 122 11.19 -14.31 2.02
N ALA A 123 11.51 -13.52 3.04
CA ALA A 123 12.80 -12.86 3.15
C ALA A 123 13.92 -13.89 3.34
N LEU A 124 13.78 -14.84 4.28
CA LEU A 124 14.80 -15.86 4.55
C LEU A 124 15.01 -16.84 3.38
N GLU A 125 13.98 -17.12 2.58
CA GLU A 125 14.09 -17.90 1.33
C GLU A 125 14.73 -17.12 0.18
N THR A 126 14.72 -15.78 0.24
CA THR A 126 15.40 -14.96 -0.77
C THR A 126 16.91 -15.05 -0.54
N GLN A 127 17.62 -15.71 -1.47
CA GLN A 127 19.02 -16.12 -1.43
C GLN A 127 20.08 -15.04 -1.05
N ASN A 128 19.69 -13.77 -0.93
CA ASN A 128 20.53 -12.62 -0.58
C ASN A 128 20.12 -11.89 0.73
N ARG A 129 19.27 -12.47 1.59
CA ARG A 129 18.83 -11.83 2.84
C ARG A 129 19.22 -12.65 4.08
N SER A 130 20.12 -12.10 4.89
CA SER A 130 20.51 -12.72 6.15
C SER A 130 19.47 -12.48 7.25
N LYS A 131 19.47 -13.33 8.29
CA LYS A 131 18.67 -13.14 9.51
C LYS A 131 18.86 -11.75 10.11
N ASN A 132 20.09 -11.25 10.15
CA ASN A 132 20.43 -9.91 10.63
C ASN A 132 19.74 -8.80 9.80
N TRP A 133 19.57 -8.99 8.49
CA TRP A 133 18.82 -8.05 7.65
C TRP A 133 17.33 -8.05 8.00
N VAL A 134 16.72 -9.22 8.26
CA VAL A 134 15.33 -9.34 8.70
C VAL A 134 15.14 -8.68 10.06
N ASP A 135 16.04 -8.94 11.00
CA ASP A 135 15.97 -8.39 12.35
C ASP A 135 16.16 -6.87 12.35
N GLY A 136 17.13 -6.34 11.59
CA GLY A 136 17.34 -4.91 11.44
C GLY A 136 16.21 -4.20 10.68
N SER A 137 15.64 -4.85 9.66
CA SER A 137 14.50 -4.32 8.87
C SER A 137 13.16 -4.42 9.58
N SER A 138 13.13 -4.89 10.83
CA SER A 138 11.92 -4.99 11.65
C SER A 138 12.09 -4.44 13.07
N ALA A 139 13.31 -4.06 13.48
CA ALA A 139 13.63 -3.62 14.85
C ALA A 139 12.73 -2.48 15.36
N GLY A 140 12.45 -1.46 14.53
CA GLY A 140 11.63 -0.31 14.91
C GLY A 140 10.11 -0.56 14.94
N VAL A 141 9.63 -1.66 14.32
CA VAL A 141 8.19 -1.94 14.15
C VAL A 141 7.78 -3.24 14.86
N LYS A 142 8.72 -4.12 15.19
CA LYS A 142 8.51 -5.36 15.96
C LYS A 142 7.63 -5.14 17.18
N VAL A 143 7.86 -4.07 17.95
CA VAL A 143 7.08 -3.74 19.16
C VAL A 143 5.59 -3.57 18.86
N ALA A 144 5.24 -2.93 17.73
CA ALA A 144 3.86 -2.78 17.29
C ALA A 144 3.27 -4.12 16.82
N THR A 145 4.04 -4.89 16.03
CA THR A 145 3.62 -6.21 15.50
C THR A 145 3.58 -7.32 16.57
N THR A 146 4.24 -7.13 17.73
CA THR A 146 4.18 -8.05 18.87
C THR A 146 2.96 -7.86 19.76
N SER A 147 2.16 -6.80 19.58
CA SER A 147 0.77 -6.83 20.01
C SER A 147 0.03 -7.80 19.09
N ALA A 148 0.15 -9.09 19.40
CA ALA A 148 -0.37 -10.16 18.58
C ALA A 148 -1.88 -10.00 18.40
N SER A 149 -2.27 -9.45 17.26
CA SER A 149 -3.64 -9.56 16.76
C SER A 149 -3.98 -11.04 16.78
N ALA A 150 -4.91 -11.44 17.65
CA ALA A 150 -5.30 -12.84 17.76
C ALA A 150 -5.98 -13.28 16.45
N PRO A 151 -5.82 -14.53 15.99
CA PRO A 151 -6.61 -15.02 14.87
C PRO A 151 -8.11 -14.87 15.21
N PRO A 152 -8.95 -14.46 14.24
CA PRO A 152 -10.40 -14.49 14.40
C PRO A 152 -10.86 -15.84 14.95
N MET A 153 -11.83 -15.85 15.87
CA MET A 153 -12.26 -17.09 16.54
C MET A 153 -12.61 -18.20 15.52
N ASP A 154 -13.31 -17.82 14.45
CA ASP A 154 -13.72 -18.74 13.38
C ASP A 154 -12.52 -19.30 12.58
N HIS A 155 -11.46 -18.51 12.40
CA HIS A 155 -10.20 -18.96 11.77
C HIS A 155 -9.47 -19.95 12.69
N GLY A 156 -9.41 -19.66 13.98
CA GLY A 156 -8.87 -20.59 14.99
C GLY A 156 -9.64 -21.90 15.06
N ALA A 157 -10.97 -21.84 15.02
CA ALA A 157 -11.85 -23.02 15.00
C ALA A 157 -11.68 -23.84 13.69
N PHE A 158 -11.65 -23.17 12.54
CA PHE A 158 -11.38 -23.82 11.25
C PHE A 158 -10.02 -24.52 11.24
N ARG A 159 -8.97 -23.84 11.72
CA ARG A 159 -7.62 -24.41 11.86
C ARG A 159 -7.65 -25.65 12.76
N TYR A 160 -8.24 -25.55 13.95
CA TYR A 160 -8.35 -26.69 14.89
C TYR A 160 -9.01 -27.93 14.26
N LEU A 161 -10.07 -27.73 13.47
CA LEU A 161 -10.79 -28.83 12.81
C LEU A 161 -10.04 -29.45 11.62
N THR A 162 -9.23 -28.67 10.90
CA THR A 162 -8.65 -29.08 9.61
C THR A 162 -7.16 -29.40 9.66
N GLU A 163 -6.41 -28.82 10.61
CA GLU A 163 -4.95 -28.91 10.67
C GLU A 163 -4.44 -30.35 10.76
N GLY A 164 -5.15 -31.24 11.48
CA GLY A 164 -4.82 -32.68 11.52
C GLY A 164 -4.87 -33.35 10.14
N GLY A 165 -5.85 -33.00 9.30
CA GLY A 165 -5.95 -33.49 7.92
C GLY A 165 -4.83 -32.97 7.03
N TYR A 166 -4.51 -31.67 7.14
CA TYR A 166 -3.36 -31.08 6.42
C TYR A 166 -2.02 -31.71 6.86
N ARG A 167 -1.82 -32.00 8.15
CA ARG A 167 -0.65 -32.72 8.67
C ARG A 167 -0.49 -34.11 8.05
N LEU A 168 -1.58 -34.88 7.97
CA LEU A 168 -1.58 -36.20 7.33
C LEU A 168 -1.32 -36.12 5.81
N TYR A 169 -1.95 -35.19 5.11
CA TYR A 169 -1.74 -35.02 3.67
C TYR A 169 -0.30 -34.60 3.34
N THR A 170 0.22 -33.61 4.05
CA THR A 170 1.58 -33.08 3.80
C THR A 170 2.69 -34.02 4.25
N SER A 171 2.45 -34.96 5.16
CA SER A 171 3.46 -35.96 5.56
C SER A 171 3.84 -36.95 4.46
N VAL A 172 2.97 -37.15 3.48
CA VAL A 172 3.26 -37.96 2.28
C VAL A 172 4.35 -37.32 1.40
N PHE A 173 4.50 -35.99 1.45
CA PHE A 173 5.35 -35.24 0.52
C PHE A 173 6.50 -34.46 1.18
N LEU A 174 6.39 -34.13 2.48
CA LEU A 174 7.30 -33.21 3.17
C LEU A 174 7.88 -33.81 4.47
N PRO A 175 9.19 -33.61 4.73
CA PRO A 175 9.79 -33.91 6.03
C PRO A 175 9.24 -32.96 7.12
N ASP A 176 9.26 -33.43 8.37
CA ASP A 176 8.57 -32.78 9.51
C ASP A 176 8.82 -31.26 9.61
N GLU A 177 10.08 -30.81 9.57
CA GLU A 177 10.42 -29.38 9.69
C GLU A 177 9.79 -28.50 8.59
N ARG A 178 9.78 -28.97 7.34
CA ARG A 178 9.15 -28.25 6.22
C ARG A 178 7.62 -28.34 6.29
N ARG A 179 7.09 -29.42 6.86
CA ARG A 179 5.66 -29.65 7.02
C ARG A 179 5.02 -28.61 7.94
N GLU A 180 5.59 -28.43 9.13
CA GLU A 180 5.10 -27.45 10.12
C GLU A 180 5.10 -26.02 9.58
N LEU A 181 6.16 -25.69 8.84
CA LEU A 181 6.30 -24.40 8.16
C LEU A 181 5.20 -24.19 7.11
N VAL A 182 5.06 -25.11 6.15
CA VAL A 182 4.07 -25.00 5.06
C VAL A 182 2.63 -24.95 5.61
N ILE A 183 2.32 -25.71 6.66
CA ILE A 183 1.02 -25.65 7.32
C ILE A 183 0.79 -24.28 7.98
N THR A 184 1.80 -23.76 8.67
CA THR A 184 1.72 -22.43 9.32
C THR A 184 1.52 -21.33 8.27
N ASP A 185 2.31 -21.33 7.20
CA ASP A 185 2.21 -20.37 6.10
C ASP A 185 0.84 -20.46 5.39
N THR A 186 0.29 -21.67 5.21
CA THR A 186 -1.05 -21.88 4.63
C THR A 186 -2.13 -21.22 5.49
N PHE A 187 -2.10 -21.45 6.82
CA PHE A 187 -3.07 -20.82 7.73
C PHE A 187 -2.86 -19.31 7.87
N ASP A 188 -1.63 -18.80 7.74
CA ASP A 188 -1.34 -17.37 7.73
C ASP A 188 -1.82 -16.68 6.45
N GLN A 189 -1.68 -17.32 5.30
CA GLN A 189 -2.21 -16.83 4.03
C GLN A 189 -3.75 -16.82 4.06
N LEU A 190 -4.37 -17.87 4.61
CA LEU A 190 -5.82 -17.94 4.85
C LEU A 190 -6.30 -16.85 5.83
N TRP A 191 -5.51 -16.52 6.85
CA TRP A 191 -5.82 -15.42 7.77
C TRP A 191 -5.80 -14.06 7.05
N LEU A 192 -4.78 -13.78 6.21
CA LEU A 192 -4.69 -12.52 5.46
C LEU A 192 -5.91 -12.24 4.58
N CYS A 193 -6.54 -13.28 4.06
CA CYS A 193 -7.72 -13.17 3.20
C CYS A 193 -9.06 -13.51 3.90
N TRP A 194 -9.04 -13.85 5.20
CA TRP A 194 -10.17 -14.42 5.94
C TRP A 194 -11.52 -13.68 5.78
N PRO A 195 -11.59 -12.33 5.91
CA PRO A 195 -12.87 -11.61 5.74
C PRO A 195 -13.45 -11.78 4.33
N ARG A 196 -12.59 -11.95 3.31
CA ARG A 196 -13.01 -12.16 1.92
C ARG A 196 -13.37 -13.62 1.67
N ALA A 197 -12.67 -14.57 2.30
CA ALA A 197 -12.97 -15.99 2.21
C ALA A 197 -14.39 -16.27 2.74
N LEU A 198 -14.73 -15.71 3.90
CA LEU A 198 -16.10 -15.76 4.46
C LEU A 198 -17.15 -15.03 3.62
N SER A 199 -16.76 -13.99 2.88
CA SER A 199 -17.67 -13.22 2.00
C SER A 199 -17.75 -13.77 0.57
N SER A 200 -17.01 -14.84 0.24
CA SER A 200 -16.92 -15.35 -1.13
C SER A 200 -18.07 -16.31 -1.45
N PRO A 201 -18.74 -16.17 -2.60
CA PRO A 201 -19.68 -17.19 -3.09
C PRO A 201 -18.97 -18.49 -3.53
N ASP A 202 -17.65 -18.42 -3.76
CA ASP A 202 -16.81 -19.60 -4.02
C ASP A 202 -15.66 -19.66 -3.00
N ALA A 203 -15.80 -20.55 -2.02
CA ALA A 203 -14.79 -20.80 -1.01
C ALA A 203 -13.59 -21.60 -1.55
N ARG A 204 -13.70 -22.28 -2.70
CA ARG A 204 -12.65 -23.18 -3.23
C ARG A 204 -11.44 -22.43 -3.80
N ARG A 205 -11.53 -21.11 -3.91
CA ARG A 205 -10.45 -20.21 -4.35
C ARG A 205 -9.43 -19.91 -3.24
N PHE A 206 -9.75 -20.22 -1.99
CA PHE A 206 -9.01 -19.83 -0.79
C PHE A 206 -8.31 -21.01 -0.12
#